data_AF-A0A1G2BJ60-F1
#
_entry.id   AF-A0A1G2BJ60-F1
#
_cell.length_a   1.000
_cell.length_b   1.000
_cell.length_c   1.000
_cell.angle_alpha   90.00
_cell.angle_beta   90.00
_cell.angle_gamma   90.00
#
_symmetry.space_group_name_H-M   'P 1'
#
loop_
_entity.id
_entity.type
_entity.pdbx_description
1 polymer ?
#
loop_
_entity_poly.entity_id
_entity_poly.type
_entity_poly.pdbx_seq_one_letter_code
_entity_poly.pdbx_strand_id
1 'polypeptide(L)'
;MYGNTLSEYSYPYVHCLISCSSGTYIRSIAHDIGERLGTGALLAELRRTAIGPFDVREAHTVAAIRADTWKEKCVPFEKLRMAVISALFPDY
;
A
#
# COMPACT_ATOMS: atom_id res chain seq x y z
N MET A 1 9.59 12.77 -2.59
CA MET A 1 8.27 13.21 -3.09
C MET A 1 7.56 11.96 -3.56
N TYR A 2 6.52 11.50 -2.84
CA TYR A 2 5.87 10.23 -3.16
C TYR A 2 5.06 10.39 -4.44
N GLY A 3 5.37 9.58 -5.46
CA GLY A 3 4.71 9.66 -6.77
C GLY A 3 3.27 9.18 -6.69
N ASN A 4 2.36 9.98 -7.24
CA ASN A 4 0.97 9.58 -7.45
C ASN A 4 0.75 9.48 -8.96
N THR A 5 0.25 8.34 -9.43
CA THR A 5 0.07 8.09 -10.86
C THR A 5 -1.39 7.73 -11.12
N LEU A 6 -2.02 8.43 -12.06
CA LEU A 6 -3.30 8.01 -12.64
C LEU A 6 -3.03 6.78 -13.52
N SER A 7 -3.64 5.64 -13.21
CA SER A 7 -3.43 4.41 -13.97
C SER A 7 -4.51 4.15 -15.00
N GLU A 8 -5.77 4.48 -14.69
CA GLU A 8 -6.91 4.26 -15.59
C GLU A 8 -8.04 5.24 -15.26
N TYR A 9 -8.81 5.63 -16.27
CA TYR A 9 -9.98 6.49 -16.12
C TYR A 9 -11.09 6.07 -17.06
N SER A 10 -12.27 5.80 -16.51
CA SER A 10 -13.51 5.55 -17.25
C SER A 10 -14.67 5.97 -16.37
N TYR A 11 -15.31 7.11 -16.70
CA TYR A 11 -16.40 7.66 -15.90
C TYR A 11 -17.45 6.57 -15.54
N PRO A 12 -17.84 6.44 -14.26
CA PRO A 12 -17.50 7.30 -13.11
C PRO A 12 -16.25 6.87 -12.31
N TYR A 13 -15.43 5.96 -12.82
CA TYR A 13 -14.28 5.37 -12.12
C TYR A 13 -12.94 6.02 -12.49
N VAL A 14 -12.10 6.20 -11.47
CA VAL A 14 -10.71 6.66 -11.57
C VAL A 14 -9.87 5.69 -10.76
N HIS A 15 -8.82 5.12 -11.37
CA HIS A 15 -7.84 4.30 -10.66
C HIS A 15 -6.53 5.06 -10.52
N CYS A 16 -6.01 5.11 -9.31
CA CYS A 16 -4.77 5.80 -8.97
C CYS A 16 -3.87 4.88 -8.15
N LEU A 17 -2.57 4.94 -8.45
CA LEU A 17 -1.53 4.43 -7.56
C LEU A 17 -1.05 5.59 -6.69
N ILE A 18 -1.12 5.42 -5.37
CA ILE A 18 -0.73 6.45 -4.40
C ILE A 18 0.37 5.88 -3.50
N SER A 19 1.51 6.56 -3.50
CA SER A 19 2.54 6.36 -2.47
C SER A 19 2.34 7.42 -1.39
N CYS A 20 2.31 7.02 -0.12
CA CYS A 20 2.07 7.94 0.99
C CYS A 20 2.78 7.50 2.26
N SER A 21 2.94 8.44 3.20
CA SER A 21 3.44 8.12 4.54
C SER A 21 2.39 7.36 5.36
N SER A 22 2.83 6.79 6.48
CA SER A 22 1.91 6.27 7.50
C SER A 22 0.95 7.37 7.96
N GLY A 23 -0.31 7.01 8.22
CA GLY A 23 -1.33 7.94 8.72
C GLY A 23 -2.11 8.67 7.62
N THR A 24 -1.77 8.51 6.35
CA THR A 24 -2.55 9.08 5.25
C THR A 24 -3.88 8.35 5.07
N TYR A 25 -4.98 9.10 5.04
CA TYR A 25 -6.32 8.59 4.79
C TYR A 25 -6.65 8.70 3.30
N ILE A 26 -6.55 7.58 2.56
CA ILE A 26 -6.88 7.54 1.11
C ILE A 26 -8.32 7.99 0.83
N ARG A 27 -9.25 7.75 1.78
CA ARG A 27 -10.63 8.24 1.69
C ARG A 27 -10.72 9.77 1.64
N SER A 28 -9.89 10.47 2.42
CA SER A 28 -9.83 11.94 2.39
C SER A 28 -9.29 12.43 1.06
N ILE A 29 -8.29 11.75 0.50
CA ILE A 29 -7.77 12.08 -0.85
C ILE A 29 -8.87 11.93 -1.91
N ALA A 30 -9.65 10.85 -1.87
CA ALA A 30 -10.78 10.68 -2.80
C ALA A 30 -11.80 11.82 -2.65
N HIS A 31 -12.16 12.19 -1.41
CA HIS A 31 -13.05 13.32 -1.14
C HIS A 31 -12.49 14.64 -1.70
N ASP A 32 -11.23 14.98 -1.39
CA ASP A 32 -10.57 16.21 -1.85
C ASP A 32 -10.48 16.29 -3.38
N ILE A 33 -10.25 15.16 -4.06
CA ILE A 33 -10.28 15.08 -5.53
C ILE A 33 -11.69 15.39 -6.04
N GLY A 34 -12.71 14.78 -5.44
CA GLY A 34 -14.11 15.02 -5.80
C GLY A 34 -14.56 16.46 -5.62
N GLU A 35 -14.18 17.08 -4.49
CA GLU A 35 -14.43 18.50 -4.19
C GLU A 35 -13.76 19.39 -5.24
N ARG A 36 -12.49 19.13 -5.57
CA ARG A 36 -11.73 19.90 -6.59
C ARG A 36 -12.31 19.75 -7.99
N LEU A 37 -12.93 18.61 -8.31
CA LEU A 37 -13.61 18.37 -9.59
C LEU A 37 -15.05 18.90 -9.63
N GLY A 38 -15.63 19.29 -8.49
CA GLY A 38 -17.00 19.80 -8.39
C GLY A 38 -18.10 18.73 -8.57
N THR A 39 -17.73 17.45 -8.62
CA THR A 39 -18.67 16.32 -8.78
C THR A 39 -18.89 15.55 -7.49
N GLY A 40 -18.00 15.72 -6.50
CA GLY A 40 -17.81 14.76 -5.42
C GLY A 40 -17.12 13.49 -5.90
N ALA A 41 -16.60 12.71 -4.95
CA ALA A 41 -16.02 11.39 -5.21
C ALA A 41 -15.99 10.58 -3.90
N LEU A 42 -16.08 9.26 -4.05
CA LEU A 42 -16.02 8.30 -2.95
C LEU A 42 -15.03 7.19 -3.30
N LEU A 43 -14.39 6.64 -2.28
CA LEU A 43 -13.47 5.52 -2.45
C LEU A 43 -14.27 4.24 -2.72
N ALA A 44 -14.28 3.76 -3.96
CA ALA A 44 -14.98 2.54 -4.35
C ALA A 44 -14.21 1.28 -3.93
N GLU A 45 -12.91 1.26 -4.17
CA GLU A 45 -12.02 0.15 -3.79
C GLU A 45 -10.67 0.66 -3.29
N LEU A 46 -10.00 -0.15 -2.49
CA LEU A 46 -8.66 0.12 -2.02
C LEU A 46 -7.87 -1.17 -1.85
N ARG A 47 -6.74 -1.26 -2.54
CA ARG A 47 -5.77 -2.33 -2.35
C ARG A 47 -4.42 -1.74 -1.95
N ARG A 48 -3.96 -2.10 -0.77
CA ARG A 48 -2.59 -1.80 -0.34
C ARG A 48 -1.62 -2.77 -1.02
N THR A 49 -0.72 -2.24 -1.84
CA THR A 49 0.24 -3.04 -2.61
C THR A 49 1.60 -3.18 -1.92
N ALA A 50 1.95 -2.27 -1.00
CA ALA A 50 3.20 -2.36 -0.24
C ALA A 50 3.10 -1.68 1.14
N ILE A 51 4.01 -2.06 2.04
CA ILE A 51 4.29 -1.38 3.32
C ILE A 51 5.80 -1.33 3.51
N GLY A 52 6.40 -0.15 3.32
CA GLY A 52 7.87 -0.04 3.33
C GLY A 52 8.50 -1.04 2.36
N PRO A 53 9.41 -1.93 2.82
CA PRO A 53 10.06 -2.91 1.96
C PRO A 53 9.18 -4.13 1.59
N PHE A 54 7.99 -4.28 2.18
CA PHE A 54 7.16 -5.47 2.00
C PHE A 54 6.14 -5.28 0.88
N ASP A 55 6.23 -6.08 -0.18
CA ASP A 55 5.29 -6.06 -1.31
C ASP A 55 4.18 -7.10 -1.12
N VAL A 56 2.96 -6.77 -1.54
CA VAL A 56 1.80 -7.68 -1.46
C VAL A 56 2.00 -8.98 -2.25
N ARG A 57 2.88 -8.99 -3.26
CA ARG A 57 3.24 -10.19 -4.02
C ARG A 57 3.94 -11.24 -3.16
N GLU A 58 4.59 -10.83 -2.07
CA GLU A 58 5.25 -11.70 -1.10
C GLU A 58 4.30 -12.13 0.04
N ALA A 59 3.09 -11.56 0.08
CA ALA A 59 2.14 -11.83 1.15
C ALA A 59 1.52 -13.22 1.02
N HIS A 60 1.35 -13.89 2.17
CA HIS A 60 0.59 -15.13 2.26
C HIS A 60 -0.86 -14.84 2.62
N THR A 61 -1.79 -15.59 2.01
CA THR A 61 -3.19 -15.57 2.44
C THR A 61 -3.32 -16.22 3.81
N VAL A 62 -4.32 -15.81 4.59
CA VAL A 62 -4.56 -16.39 5.92
C VAL A 62 -4.78 -17.91 5.83
N ALA A 63 -5.48 -18.38 4.79
CA ALA A 63 -5.71 -19.81 4.56
C ALA A 63 -4.43 -20.62 4.27
N ALA A 64 -3.38 -19.97 3.76
CA ALA A 64 -2.08 -20.61 3.53
C ALA A 64 -1.23 -20.72 4.82
N ILE A 65 -1.61 -20.03 5.89
CA ILE A 65 -0.92 -20.08 7.18
C ILE A 65 -1.51 -21.22 8.01
N ARG A 66 -0.69 -22.21 8.33
CA ARG A 66 -1.08 -23.36 9.15
C ARG A 66 -0.49 -23.24 10.56
N ALA A 67 -1.20 -23.76 11.55
CA ALA A 67 -0.78 -23.68 12.96
C ALA A 67 0.53 -24.44 13.26
N ASP A 68 0.83 -25.46 12.47
CA ASP A 68 2.06 -26.28 12.58
C ASP A 68 3.27 -25.63 11.89
N THR A 69 3.07 -24.82 10.85
CA THR A 69 4.16 -24.30 10.00
C THR A 69 4.24 -22.77 9.90
N TRP A 70 3.44 -22.01 10.66
CA TRP A 70 3.38 -20.55 10.57
C TRP A 70 4.75 -19.86 10.71
N LYS A 71 5.65 -20.43 11.52
CA LYS A 71 7.01 -19.90 11.74
C LYS A 71 7.86 -19.87 10.47
N GLU A 72 7.64 -20.80 9.55
CA GLU A 72 8.34 -20.86 8.26
C GLU A 72 7.96 -19.69 7.34
N LYS A 73 6.76 -19.12 7.57
CA LYS A 73 6.23 -17.98 6.83
C LYS A 73 6.54 -16.64 7.50
N CYS A 74 7.15 -16.66 8.68
CA CYS A 74 7.58 -15.43 9.35
C CYS A 74 8.86 -14.90 8.74
N VAL A 75 8.94 -13.57 8.60
CA VAL A 75 10.20 -12.89 8.34
C VAL A 75 11.01 -12.88 9.64
N PRO A 76 12.21 -13.49 9.69
CA PRO A 76 13.06 -13.44 10.87
C PRO A 76 13.41 -12.00 11.24
N PHE A 77 13.52 -11.71 12.54
CA PHE A 77 13.77 -10.35 13.04
C PHE A 77 15.00 -9.69 12.41
N GLU A 78 16.08 -10.45 12.18
CA GLU A 78 17.30 -9.92 11.58
C GLU A 78 17.08 -9.47 10.13
N LYS A 79 16.31 -10.25 9.35
CA LYS A 79 15.93 -9.86 7.98
C LYS A 79 14.98 -8.66 7.98
N LEU A 80 14.04 -8.61 8.92
CA LEU A 80 13.14 -7.47 9.12
C LEU A 80 13.94 -6.19 9.41
N ARG A 81 14.91 -6.26 10.33
CA ARG A 81 15.78 -5.15 10.69
C ARG A 81 16.56 -4.62 9.48
N MET A 82 17.17 -5.52 8.70
CA MET A 82 17.92 -5.14 7.48
C MET A 82 17.02 -4.54 6.40
N ALA A 83 15.86 -5.14 6.14
CA ALA A 83 14.92 -4.62 5.15
C ALA A 83 14.43 -3.21 5.51
N VAL A 84 14.16 -2.95 6.79
CA VAL A 84 13.72 -1.63 7.26
C VAL A 84 14.86 -0.61 7.23
N ILE A 85 16.07 -0.98 7.67
CA ILE A 85 17.23 -0.08 7.64
C ILE A 85 17.58 0.28 6.20
N SER A 86 17.69 -0.70 5.29
CA SER A 86 17.98 -0.43 3.88
C SER A 86 16.89 0.42 3.21
N ALA A 87 15.62 0.22 3.54
CA ALA A 87 14.53 1.04 3.01
C ALA A 87 14.53 2.49 3.54
N LEU A 88 14.98 2.73 4.76
CA LEU A 88 15.04 4.05 5.39
C LEU A 88 16.37 4.78 5.13
N PHE A 89 17.45 4.02 4.92
CA PHE A 89 18.81 4.49 4.73
C PHE A 89 19.48 3.70 3.59
N PRO A 90 19.08 3.93 2.32
CA PRO A 90 19.55 3.15 1.18
C PRO A 90 21.04 3.34 0.84
N ASP A 91 21.68 4.37 1.38
CA ASP A 91 23.09 4.72 1.14
C ASP A 91 24.06 4.22 2.24
N TYR A 92 23.60 3.34 3.16
CA TYR A 92 24.42 2.72 4.22
C TYR A 92 24.64 1.22 3.99
#